data_AF-C3PPF0-F1
#
_entry.id   AF-C3PPF0-F1
#
_cell.length_a   1.000
_cell.length_b   1.000
_cell.length_c   1.000
_cell.angle_alpha   90.00
_cell.angle_beta   90.00
_cell.angle_gamma   90.00
#
_symmetry.space_group_name_H-M   'P 1'
#
loop_
_entity.id
_entity.type
_entity.pdbx_description
1 polymer ?
#
loop_
_entity_poly.entity_id
_entity_poly.type
_entity_poly.pdbx_seq_one_letter_code
_entity_poly.pdbx_strand_id
1 'polypeptide(L)'
;MFQVSIMAMEESRVLVWHRDKLKLSIISDAFLQAVFDHILGRDVVHKLMQVSETMSVSNGHLPNSYEEGEDKPMLVVKKAGDGPGITALLNRQLQ
;
A
#
# COMPACT_ATOMS: atom_id res chain seq x y z
N MET A 1 12.74 10.00 16.50
CA MET A 1 11.59 9.35 17.16
C MET A 1 10.36 9.65 16.32
N PHE A 2 9.65 8.63 15.86
CA PHE A 2 8.41 8.84 15.10
C PHE A 2 7.25 8.92 16.09
N GLN A 3 6.46 9.98 16.02
CA GLN A 3 5.23 10.12 16.80
C GLN A 3 4.06 9.76 15.90
N VAL A 4 3.20 8.86 16.39
CA VAL A 4 1.99 8.42 15.69
C VAL A 4 0.78 8.64 16.59
N SER A 5 -0.35 9.03 16.02
CA SER A 5 -1.64 9.13 16.70
C SER A 5 -2.59 8.05 16.20
N ILE A 6 -3.52 7.63 17.07
CA ILE A 6 -4.58 6.67 16.75
C ILE A 6 -5.90 7.35 17.07
N MET A 7 -6.86 7.28 16.14
CA MET A 7 -8.20 7.83 16.30
C MET A 7 -9.21 6.74 15.96
N ALA A 8 -10.18 6.52 16.85
CA ALA A 8 -11.29 5.62 16.58
C ALA A 8 -12.29 6.29 15.61
N MET A 9 -12.74 5.55 14.59
CA MET A 9 -13.75 6.03 13.64
C MET A 9 -15.19 5.71 14.08
N GLU A 10 -15.33 4.79 15.04
CA GLU A 10 -16.60 4.28 15.55
C GLU A 10 -16.50 3.99 17.05
N GLU A 11 -17.63 3.71 17.70
CA GLU A 11 -17.66 3.34 19.12
C GLU A 11 -16.75 2.13 19.36
N SER A 12 -15.70 2.34 20.14
CA SER A 12 -14.61 1.37 20.29
C SER A 12 -14.33 1.11 21.77
N ARG A 13 -13.93 -0.13 22.07
CA ARG A 13 -13.40 -0.50 23.39
C ARG A 13 -11.91 -0.75 23.29
N VAL A 14 -11.16 -0.16 24.20
CA VAL A 14 -9.72 -0.35 24.29
C VAL A 14 -9.38 -1.23 25.49
N LEU A 15 -8.47 -2.17 25.27
CA LEU A 15 -7.91 -3.00 26.31
C LEU A 15 -6.43 -2.66 26.45
N VAL A 16 -6.06 -2.20 27.65
CA VAL A 16 -4.72 -1.67 27.94
C VAL A 16 -3.99 -2.64 28.86
N TRP A 17 -2.77 -3.00 28.47
CA TRP A 17 -1.90 -3.87 29.27
C TRP A 17 -0.49 -3.33 29.38
N HIS A 18 0.20 -3.75 30.44
CA HIS A 18 1.64 -3.54 30.54
C HIS A 18 2.35 -4.36 29.46
N ARG A 19 3.19 -3.71 28.65
CA ARG A 19 3.89 -4.31 27.51
C ARG A 19 4.58 -5.61 27.87
N ASP A 20 5.37 -5.62 28.94
CA ASP A 20 6.18 -6.80 29.27
C ASP A 20 5.32 -7.96 29.77
N LYS A 21 4.22 -7.69 30.48
CA LYS A 21 3.29 -8.74 30.93
C LYS A 21 2.54 -9.34 29.74
N LEU A 22 2.12 -8.51 28.79
CA LEU A 22 1.47 -8.98 27.56
C LEU A 22 2.43 -9.84 26.74
N LYS A 23 3.66 -9.36 26.54
CA LYS A 23 4.69 -10.11 25.82
C LYS A 23 4.96 -11.46 26.48
N LEU A 24 5.15 -11.49 27.80
CA LEU A 24 5.34 -12.73 28.56
C LEU A 24 4.16 -13.69 28.39
N SER A 25 2.92 -13.18 28.49
CA SER A 25 1.71 -14.00 28.36
C SER A 25 1.57 -14.61 26.96
N ILE A 26 1.92 -13.86 25.91
CA ILE A 26 1.88 -14.34 24.53
C ILE A 26 2.96 -15.41 24.30
N ILE A 27 4.21 -15.18 24.74
CA ILE A 27 5.29 -16.14 24.48
C ILE A 27 5.19 -17.42 25.33
N SER A 28 4.48 -17.37 26.46
CA SER A 28 4.28 -18.53 27.32
C SER A 28 3.21 -19.48 26.83
N ASP A 29 2.39 -19.07 25.86
CA ASP A 29 1.24 -19.83 25.37
C ASP A 29 1.36 -20.03 23.84
N ALA A 30 1.49 -21.28 23.41
CA ALA A 30 1.69 -21.64 22.01
C ALA A 30 0.50 -21.24 21.10
N PHE A 31 -0.72 -21.27 21.63
CA PHE A 31 -1.90 -20.87 20.87
C PHE A 31 -1.91 -19.35 20.67
N LEU A 32 -1.67 -18.57 21.73
CA LEU A 32 -1.58 -17.12 21.62
C LEU A 32 -0.45 -16.69 20.70
N GLN A 33 0.71 -17.35 20.79
CA GLN A 33 1.82 -17.11 19.89
C GLN A 33 1.40 -17.33 18.43
N ALA A 34 0.79 -18.48 18.12
CA ALA A 34 0.30 -18.76 16.76
C ALA A 34 -0.73 -17.73 16.29
N VAL A 35 -1.71 -17.34 17.13
CA VAL A 35 -2.73 -16.35 16.76
C VAL A 35 -2.08 -14.99 16.44
N PHE A 36 -1.18 -14.52 17.28
CA PHE A 36 -0.49 -13.24 17.05
C PHE A 36 0.42 -13.28 15.83
N ASP A 37 1.14 -14.38 15.60
CA ASP A 37 1.97 -14.56 14.41
C ASP A 37 1.12 -14.52 13.12
N HIS A 38 -0.06 -15.14 13.12
CA HIS A 38 -0.96 -15.09 11.97
C HIS A 38 -1.54 -13.69 11.73
N ILE A 39 -1.98 -12.98 12.78
CA ILE A 39 -2.55 -11.63 12.65
C ILE A 39 -1.48 -10.65 12.15
N LEU A 40 -0.31 -10.62 12.81
CA LEU A 40 0.78 -9.71 12.45
C LEU A 40 1.37 -10.07 11.09
N GLY A 41 1.58 -11.35 10.82
CA GLY A 41 2.08 -11.84 9.54
C GLY A 41 1.17 -11.42 8.40
N ARG A 42 -0.14 -11.60 8.55
CA ARG A 42 -1.13 -11.16 7.56
C ARG A 42 -1.10 -9.65 7.34
N ASP A 43 -1.09 -8.85 8.40
CA ASP A 43 -1.07 -7.38 8.28
C ASP A 43 0.20 -6.86 7.61
N VAL A 44 1.36 -7.42 7.95
CA VAL A 44 2.63 -7.06 7.32
C VAL A 44 2.65 -7.46 5.86
N VAL A 45 2.21 -8.68 5.53
CA VAL A 45 2.14 -9.16 4.13
C VAL A 45 1.23 -8.26 3.30
N HIS A 46 0.02 -7.94 3.78
CA HIS A 46 -0.88 -7.04 3.06
C HIS A 46 -0.28 -5.65 2.86
N LYS A 47 0.36 -5.08 3.88
CA LYS A 47 1.05 -3.79 3.76
C LYS A 47 2.19 -3.85 2.73
N LEU A 48 2.98 -4.92 2.73
CA LEU A 48 4.06 -5.10 1.75
C LEU A 48 3.52 -5.25 0.32
N MET A 49 2.43 -6.01 0.13
CA MET A 49 1.77 -6.14 -1.17
C MET A 49 1.23 -4.80 -1.67
N GLN A 50 0.54 -4.04 -0.81
CA GLN A 50 0.06 -2.70 -1.15
C GLN A 50 1.20 -1.75 -1.56
N VAL A 51 2.31 -1.77 -0.81
CA VAL A 51 3.51 -0.98 -1.19
C VAL A 51 4.05 -1.44 -2.54
N SER A 52 4.15 -2.75 -2.80
CA SER A 52 4.60 -3.29 -4.08
C SER A 52 3.71 -2.87 -5.25
N GLU A 53 2.40 -2.90 -5.08
CA GLU A 53 1.42 -2.47 -6.09
C GLU A 53 1.48 -0.95 -6.35
N THR A 54 1.57 -0.14 -5.29
CA THR A 54 1.73 1.31 -5.47
C THR A 54 3.04 1.66 -6.19
N MET A 55 4.12 0.90 -5.96
CA MET A 55 5.39 1.05 -6.66
C MET A 55 5.35 0.59 -8.12
N SER A 56 4.65 -0.50 -8.44
CA SER A 56 4.51 -0.96 -9.84
C SER A 56 3.70 0.02 -10.69
N VAL A 57 2.62 0.58 -10.13
CA VAL A 57 1.79 1.61 -10.77
C VAL A 57 2.57 2.90 -10.98
N SER A 58 3.37 3.33 -10.01
CA SER A 58 4.18 4.56 -10.12
C SER A 58 5.39 4.42 -11.05
N ASN A 59 5.92 3.20 -11.25
CA ASN A 59 6.95 2.92 -12.25
C ASN A 59 6.41 2.61 -13.66
N GLY A 60 5.12 2.82 -13.92
CA GLY A 60 4.53 2.65 -15.26
C GLY A 60 4.41 1.19 -15.73
N HIS A 61 4.51 0.22 -14.82
CA HIS A 61 4.30 -1.19 -15.14
C HIS A 61 2.89 -1.60 -14.72
N LEU A 62 1.95 -1.54 -15.67
CA LEU A 62 0.60 -2.09 -15.49
C LEU A 62 0.71 -3.61 -15.37
N PRO A 63 0.25 -4.25 -14.27
CA PRO A 63 0.18 -5.71 -14.23
C PRO A 63 -0.83 -6.15 -15.29
N ASN A 64 -0.31 -6.90 -16.26
CA ASN A 64 -1.06 -7.40 -17.39
C ASN A 64 -2.02 -8.50 -16.89
N SER A 65 -3.28 -8.11 -16.64
CA SER A 65 -4.35 -9.07 -16.37
C SER A 65 -4.96 -9.49 -17.70
N TYR A 66 -4.48 -10.62 -18.25
CA TYR A 66 -5.16 -11.28 -19.36
C TYR A 66 -6.36 -12.07 -18.81
N GLU A 67 -7.58 -11.69 -19.19
CA GLU A 67 -8.36 -12.39 -20.22
C GLU A 67 -9.75 -11.75 -20.41
N GLU A 68 -10.01 -11.42 -21.68
CA GLU A 68 -11.26 -11.58 -22.44
C GLU A 68 -12.57 -10.95 -21.93
N GLY A 69 -12.95 -9.83 -22.55
CA GLY A 69 -14.26 -9.21 -22.43
C GLY A 69 -14.25 -7.84 -23.10
N GLU A 70 -14.46 -7.83 -24.43
CA GLU A 70 -14.65 -6.61 -25.20
C GLU A 70 -15.77 -5.76 -24.58
N ASP A 71 -15.45 -4.53 -24.14
CA ASP A 71 -16.15 -3.26 -24.43
C ASP A 71 -15.73 -2.15 -23.42
N LYS A 72 -14.99 -1.15 -23.94
CA LYS A 72 -14.85 0.24 -23.44
C LYS A 72 -14.04 0.56 -22.15
N PRO A 73 -13.49 1.79 -22.05
CA PRO A 73 -12.98 2.69 -23.07
C PRO A 73 -11.45 2.79 -22.96
N MET A 74 -10.74 2.37 -24.02
CA MET A 74 -9.35 2.76 -24.18
C MET A 74 -9.31 4.29 -24.33
N LEU A 75 -8.61 4.98 -23.43
CA LEU A 75 -8.14 6.34 -23.69
C LEU A 75 -7.18 6.29 -24.88
N VAL A 76 -7.77 6.36 -26.07
CA VAL A 76 -7.04 6.58 -27.31
C VAL A 76 -6.45 7.97 -27.22
N VAL A 77 -5.15 8.04 -26.87
CA VAL A 77 -4.36 9.25 -27.13
C VAL A 77 -4.24 9.36 -28.65
N LYS A 78 -5.23 10.02 -29.24
CA LYS A 78 -5.25 10.39 -30.65
C LYS A 78 -4.11 11.38 -30.88
N LYS A 79 -3.04 10.90 -31.52
CA LYS A 79 -2.00 11.76 -32.10
C LYS A 79 -2.63 12.56 -33.25
N ALA A 80 -2.96 13.83 -33.00
CA ALA A 80 -3.12 14.85 -34.04
C ALA A 80 -3.12 16.26 -33.43
N GLY A 81 -2.15 17.09 -33.83
CA GLY A 81 -2.30 18.54 -33.83
C GLY A 81 -1.57 19.30 -32.72
N ASP A 82 -0.45 19.93 -33.10
CA ASP A 82 0.17 21.14 -32.54
C ASP A 82 0.17 21.36 -31.02
N GLY A 83 1.31 21.04 -30.40
CA GLY A 83 1.67 21.55 -29.08
C GLY A 83 3.05 21.04 -28.68
N PRO A 84 4.01 21.90 -28.27
CA PRO A 84 5.35 21.46 -27.91
C PRO A 84 5.27 20.51 -26.72
N GLY A 85 5.64 19.24 -26.94
CA GLY A 85 5.64 18.21 -25.93
C GLY A 85 6.60 18.49 -24.78
N ILE A 86 6.31 17.87 -23.63
CA ILE A 86 6.95 18.03 -22.31
C ILE A 86 8.49 17.97 -22.36
N THR A 87 9.08 17.31 -23.37
CA THR A 87 10.53 17.31 -23.63
C THR A 87 11.13 18.72 -23.76
N ALA A 88 10.36 19.69 -24.26
CA ALA A 88 10.82 21.08 -24.41
C ALA A 88 10.94 21.83 -23.06
N LEU A 89 10.24 21.38 -22.01
CA LEU A 89 10.25 22.05 -20.71
C LEU A 89 11.46 21.65 -19.84
N LEU A 90 12.03 20.46 -20.05
CA LEU A 90 13.19 20.02 -19.26
C LEU A 90 14.49 20.77 -19.60
N ASN A 91 14.65 21.27 -20.82
CA ASN A 91 15.89 21.98 -21.22
C ASN A 91 15.97 23.43 -20.75
N ARG A 92 14.90 23.99 -20.16
CA ARG A 92 14.89 25.40 -19.71
C ARG A 92 15.38 25.60 -18.27
N GLN A 93 15.54 24.53 -17.49
CA GLN A 93 15.84 24.62 -16.06
C GLN A 93 17.29 24.25 -15.69
N LEU A 94 18.15 24.07 -16.69
CA LEU A 94 19.58 23.76 -16.54
C LEU A 94 20.51 24.83 -17.15
N GLN A 95 20.06 26.09 -17.26
CA GLN A 95 20.95 27.24 -17.49
C GLN A 95 21.11 28.05 -16.21
#